data_AF-A0A7C2LEJ2-F1
#
_entry.id   AF-A0A7C2LEJ2-F1
#
_cell.length_a   1.000
_cell.length_b   1.000
_cell.length_c   1.000
_cell.angle_alpha   90.00
_cell.angle_beta   90.00
_cell.angle_gamma   90.00
#
_symmetry.space_group_name_H-M   'P 1'
#
loop_
_entity.id
_entity.type
_entity.pdbx_description
1 polymer ?
#
loop_
_entity_poly.entity_id
_entity_poly.type
_entity_poly.pdbx_seq_one_letter_code
_entity_poly.pdbx_strand_id
1 'polypeptide(L)' 'MNWITLIGIILLLVGILIILIAIGFLRSLGGSGKARFGGIVLLGPIPIVFGDKNLASFLLIFAVVFTIVFIILTLIH' A
#
# COMPACT_ATOMS: atom_id res chain seq x y z
N MET A 1 -11.91 25.60 3.09
CA MET A 1 -10.66 24.80 3.02
C MET A 1 -9.63 25.50 3.89
N ASN A 2 -9.14 24.86 4.96
CA ASN A 2 -8.07 25.44 5.78
C ASN A 2 -6.71 25.18 5.10
N TRP A 3 -5.69 26.00 5.38
CA TRP A 3 -4.36 25.87 4.73
C TRP A 3 -3.72 24.50 4.93
N ILE A 4 -3.98 23.87 6.08
CA ILE A 4 -3.50 22.54 6.42
C ILE A 4 -4.10 21.46 5.50
N THR A 5 -5.41 21.52 5.20
CA THR A 5 -6.02 20.56 4.26
C THR A 5 -5.50 20.75 2.84
N LEU A 6 -5.23 21.99 2.42
CA LEU A 6 -4.69 22.27 1.09
C LEU A 6 -3.28 21.70 0.92
N ILE A 7 -2.41 21.87 1.92
CA ILE A 7 -1.06 21.28 1.96
C ILE A 7 -1.14 19.75 1.97
N GLY A 8 -2.05 19.18 2.77
CA GLY A 8 -2.26 17.73 2.82
C GLY A 8 -2.67 17.14 1.47
N ILE A 9 -3.59 17.80 0.76
CA ILE A 9 -4.04 17.38 -0.57
C ILE A 9 -2.89 17.45 -1.59
N ILE A 10 -2.10 18.53 -1.58
CA ILE A 10 -0.95 18.68 -2.48
C ILE A 10 0.08 17.57 -2.22
N LEU A 11 0.38 17.29 -0.96
CA LEU A 11 1.37 16.27 -0.59
C LEU A 11 0.90 14.87 -0.99
N LEU A 12 -0.40 14.57 -0.83
CA LEU A 12 -1.02 13.32 -1.28
C LEU A 12 -0.89 13.15 -2.80
N LEU A 13 -1.22 14.19 -3.58
CA LEU A 13 -1.11 14.15 -5.04
C LEU A 13 0.35 13.96 -5.51
N VAL A 14 1.29 14.66 -4.89
CA VAL A 14 2.73 14.50 -5.18
C VAL A 14 3.20 13.08 -4.84
N GLY A 15 2.77 12.52 -3.71
CA GLY A 15 3.08 11.15 -3.32
C GLY A 15 2.58 10.12 -4.36
N ILE A 16 1.33 10.27 -4.81
CA ILE A 16 0.78 9.41 -5.88
C ILE A 16 1.60 9.54 -7.16
N LEU A 17 1.95 10.76 -7.57
CA LEU A 17 2.72 11.00 -8.79
C LEU A 17 4.10 10.34 -8.73
N ILE A 18 4.80 10.44 -7.60
CA ILE A 18 6.11 9.81 -7.39
C ILE A 18 6.00 8.29 -7.50
N ILE A 19 4.97 7.68 -6.89
CA ILE A 19 4.76 6.23 -6.95
C ILE A 19 4.52 5.77 -8.39
N LEU A 20 3.71 6.50 -9.16
CA LEU A 20 3.44 6.16 -10.57
C LEU A 20 4.71 6.22 -11.43
N ILE A 21 5.54 7.25 -11.24
CA ILE A 21 6.82 7.39 -11.94
C ILE A 21 7.77 6.25 -11.54
N ALA A 22 7.86 5.93 -10.25
CA ALA A 22 8.71 4.85 -9.76
C ALA A 22 8.32 3.49 -10.36
N ILE A 23 7.02 3.18 -10.40
CA ILE A 23 6.52 1.94 -11.01
C ILE A 23 6.81 1.92 -12.52
N GLY A 24 6.62 3.03 -13.23
CA GLY A 24 6.93 3.15 -14.66
C GLY A 24 8.41 2.92 -14.95
N PHE A 25 9.30 3.52 -14.16
CA PHE A 25 10.75 3.36 -14.28
C PHE A 25 11.20 1.92 -13.97
N LEU A 26 10.69 1.32 -12.90
CA LEU A 26 10.99 -0.07 -12.53
C LEU A 26 10.53 -1.06 -13.63
N ARG A 27 9.39 -0.81 -14.27
CA ARG A 27 8.91 -1.59 -15.41
C ARG A 27 9.78 -1.43 -16.65
N SER A 28 10.37 -0.24 -16.86
CA SER A 28 11.29 0.01 -17.97
C SER A 28 12.63 -0.74 -17.83
N LEU A 29 13.03 -1.07 -16.59
CA LEU A 29 14.27 -1.82 -16.32
C LEU A 29 14.06 -3.34 -16.22
N GLY A 30 12.82 -3.80 -15.99
CA GLY A 30 12.48 -5.21 -15.85
C GLY A 30 12.16 -5.88 -17.19
N GLY A 31 13.08 -6.70 -17.69
CA GLY A 31 12.82 -7.60 -18.83
C GLY A 31 11.66 -8.58 -18.57
N SER A 32 11.12 -9.14 -19.66
CA SER A 32 9.90 -9.98 -19.88
C SER A 32 9.46 -11.07 -18.87
N GLY A 33 9.90 -11.05 -17.61
CA GLY A 33 9.41 -11.93 -16.57
C GLY A 33 7.91 -11.78 -16.36
N LYS A 34 7.20 -12.91 -16.18
CA LYS A 34 5.77 -12.92 -15.83
C LYS A 34 5.54 -12.00 -14.64
N ALA A 35 4.80 -10.92 -14.88
CA ALA A 35 4.47 -9.96 -13.84
C ALA A 35 3.68 -10.67 -12.74
N ARG A 36 4.29 -10.78 -11.57
CA ARG A 36 3.69 -11.38 -10.38
C ARG A 36 2.79 -10.34 -9.74
N PHE A 37 1.49 -10.46 -9.97
CA PHE A 37 0.49 -9.60 -9.35
C PHE A 37 -0.10 -10.30 -8.12
N GLY A 38 -0.35 -9.51 -7.09
CA GLY A 38 -1.11 -9.91 -5.92
C GLY A 38 -1.45 -8.70 -5.07
N GLY A 39 -2.38 -8.90 -4.14
CA GLY A 39 -2.91 -7.84 -3.30
C GLY A 39 -3.57 -8.42 -2.06
N ILE A 40 -3.95 -7.50 -1.17
CA ILE A 40 -4.60 -7.82 0.09
C ILE A 40 -5.69 -6.77 0.35
N VAL A 41 -6.88 -7.24 0.72
CA VAL A 41 -8.01 -6.40 1.14
C VAL A 41 -8.26 -6.67 2.61
N LEU A 42 -8.28 -5.61 3.42
CA LEU A 42 -8.64 -5.68 4.83
C LEU A 42 -10.15 -5.49 4.97
N LEU A 43 -10.88 -6.56 5.29
CA LEU A 43 -12.30 -6.48 5.67
C LEU A 43 -12.38 -6.43 7.20
N GLY A 44 -12.31 -5.20 7.74
CA GLY A 44 -12.07 -5.02 9.17
C GLY A 44 -10.71 -5.62 9.55
N PRO A 45 -10.58 -6.27 10.72
CA PRO A 45 -9.32 -6.89 11.14
C PRO A 45 -8.96 -8.16 10.36
N ILE A 46 -9.81 -8.62 9.43
CA ILE A 46 -9.61 -9.87 8.70
C ILE A 46 -9.01 -9.58 7.30
N PRO A 47 -7.75 -9.99 7.04
CA PRO A 47 -7.13 -9.83 5.73
C PRO A 47 -7.58 -10.91 4.74
N ILE A 48 -7.89 -10.50 3.51
CA ILE A 48 -8.11 -11.36 2.34
C ILE A 48 -6.98 -11.16 1.35
N VAL A 49 -6.20 -12.20 1.10
CA VAL A 49 -5.02 -12.15 0.21
C VAL A 49 -5.33 -12.84 -1.11
N PHE A 50 -4.87 -12.26 -2.22
CA PHE A 50 -5.05 -12.80 -3.56
C PHE A 50 -3.81 -12.59 -4.43
N GLY A 51 -3.61 -13.46 -5.42
CA GLY A 51 -2.49 -13.41 -6.38
C GLY A 51 -1.32 -14.33 -6.03
N ASP A 52 -0.10 -13.90 -6.36
CA ASP A 52 1.09 -14.77 -6.24
C ASP A 52 1.39 -15.19 -4.80
N LYS A 53 1.54 -16.50 -4.58
CA LYS A 53 1.86 -17.11 -3.28
C LYS A 53 3.15 -16.58 -2.66
N ASN A 54 4.14 -16.20 -3.46
CA ASN A 54 5.38 -15.63 -2.95
C ASN A 54 5.17 -14.21 -2.42
N LEU A 55 4.19 -13.47 -2.97
CA LEU A 55 3.82 -12.15 -2.49
C LEU A 55 2.85 -12.23 -1.29
N ALA A 56 2.04 -13.28 -1.22
CA ALA A 56 1.03 -13.48 -0.19
C ALA A 56 1.60 -13.46 1.24
N SER A 57 2.73 -14.14 1.49
CA SER A 57 3.37 -14.14 2.81
C SER A 57 3.82 -12.73 3.24
N PHE A 58 4.39 -11.96 2.30
CA PHE A 58 4.81 -10.59 2.58
C PHE A 58 3.61 -9.66 2.83
N LEU A 59 2.57 -9.77 1.99
CA LEU A 59 1.32 -9.01 2.13
C LEU A 59 0.64 -9.29 3.49
N LEU A 60 0.61 -10.56 3.92
CA LEU A 60 0.04 -10.95 5.21
C LEU A 60 0.78 -10.32 6.39
N ILE A 61 2.12 -10.37 6.39
CA ILE A 61 2.92 -9.72 7.44
C ILE A 61 2.59 -8.24 7.50
N PHE A 62 2.56 -7.57 6.34
CA PHE A 62 2.24 -6.15 6.26
C PHE A 62 0.85 -5.84 6.82
N ALA A 63 -0.16 -6.64 6.46
CA ALA A 63 -1.51 -6.51 6.98
C ALA A 63 -1.61 -6.70 8.49
N VAL A 64 -0.96 -7.72 9.05
CA VAL A 64 -0.98 -7.97 10.49
C VAL A 64 -0.35 -6.79 11.24
N VAL A 65 0.81 -6.30 10.78
CA VAL A 65 1.47 -5.13 11.36
C VAL A 65 0.56 -3.91 11.30
N PHE A 66 -0.05 -3.65 10.14
CA PHE A 66 -0.98 -2.53 9.95
C PHE A 66 -2.19 -2.62 10.88
N THR A 67 -2.81 -3.80 10.98
CA THR A 67 -3.95 -4.05 11.85
C THR A 67 -3.60 -3.83 13.32
N ILE A 68 -2.41 -4.28 13.77
CA ILE A 68 -1.95 -4.05 15.14
C ILE A 68 -1.76 -2.55 15.41
N VAL A 69 -1.07 -1.84 14.51
CA VAL A 69 -0.86 -0.39 14.63
C VAL A 69 -2.20 0.35 14.66
N PHE A 70 -3.13 -0.02 13.78
CA PHE A 70 -4.46 0.55 13.73
C PHE A 70 -5.25 0.34 15.03
N ILE A 71 -5.22 -0.88 15.59
CA ILE A 71 -5.87 -1.20 16.87
C ILE A 71 -5.25 -0.36 18.00
N ILE A 72 -3.91 -0.29 18.07
CA ILE A 72 -3.21 0.50 19.08
C ILE A 72 -3.59 1.98 19.00
N LEU A 73 -3.56 2.56 17.80
CA LEU A 73 -3.94 3.96 17.59
C LEU A 73 -5.41 4.23 17.98
N THR A 74 -6.30 3.28 17.70
CA THR A 74 -7.72 3.38 18.05
C THR A 74 -7.97 3.25 19.56
N LEU A 75 -7.11 2.53 20.28
CA LEU A 75 -7.21 2.36 21.75
C LEU A 75 -6.52 3.48 22.53
N ILE A 76 -5.49 4.11 21.95
CA ILE A 76 -4.72 5.20 22.57
C ILE A 76 -5.41 6.55 22.41
N HIS A 77 -6.21 6.71 21.35
CA HIS A 77 -7.08 7.87 21.14
C HIS A 77 -8.48 7.62 21.74
#